data_AF-A0A820F099-F1
#
_entry.id   AF-A0A820F099-F1
#
_cell.length_a   1.000
_cell.length_b   1.000
_cell.length_c   1.000
_cell.angle_alpha   90.00
_cell.angle_beta   90.00
_cell.angle_gamma   90.00
#
_symmetry.space_group_name_H-M   'P 1'
#
loop_
_entity.id
_entity.type
_entity.pdbx_description
1 polymer ?
#
loop_
_entity_poly.entity_id
_entity_poly.type
_entity_poly.pdbx_seq_one_letter_code
_entity_poly.pdbx_strand_id
1 'polypeptide(L)'
;MASNKTLCFKCNKEKITYPCKGCLKEFCLIHLTEHQQNLNEELNHIINNYDQFKQTINEQKQNSQDHLLIEQINRWETSSIELIQQKAQDCRKSLIEYSQRFINEIEMKFNDLSEKNKTNS
;
A
#
# COMPACT_ATOMS: atom_id res chain seq x y z
N MET A 1 24.44 -1.77 -64.94
CA MET A 1 23.78 -2.55 -63.87
C MET A 1 24.82 -2.80 -62.79
N ALA A 2 24.90 -1.94 -61.77
CA ALA A 2 25.92 -2.07 -60.73
C ALA A 2 25.52 -3.16 -59.73
N SER A 3 26.30 -4.24 -59.66
CA SER A 3 26.20 -5.20 -58.56
C SER A 3 26.70 -4.53 -57.29
N ASN A 4 25.79 -4.01 -56.45
CA ASN A 4 26.11 -3.51 -55.11
C ASN A 4 26.39 -4.71 -54.19
N LYS A 5 27.54 -5.36 -54.42
CA LYS A 5 28.11 -6.29 -53.44
C LYS A 5 28.82 -5.43 -52.40
N THR A 6 28.33 -5.42 -51.17
CA THR A 6 29.01 -4.79 -50.04
C THR A 6 29.20 -5.81 -48.92
N LEU A 7 29.89 -5.41 -47.87
CA LEU A 7 30.21 -6.27 -46.73
C LEU A 7 28.99 -6.41 -45.82
N CYS A 8 28.56 -7.64 -45.54
CA CYS A 8 27.53 -7.86 -44.53
C CYS A 8 28.10 -7.61 -43.13
N PHE A 9 27.44 -6.76 -42.33
CA PHE A 9 27.84 -6.41 -40.96
C PHE A 9 27.99 -7.62 -40.03
N LYS A 10 27.18 -8.68 -40.21
CA LYS A 10 27.17 -9.84 -39.31
C LYS A 10 28.20 -10.92 -39.68
N CYS A 11 28.37 -11.22 -40.97
CA CYS A 11 29.29 -12.31 -41.39
C CYS A 11 30.55 -11.84 -42.11
N ASN A 12 30.71 -10.54 -42.32
CA ASN A 12 31.88 -9.93 -42.93
C ASN A 12 32.24 -10.47 -44.33
N LYS A 13 31.26 -11.00 -45.05
CA LYS A 13 31.41 -11.53 -46.41
C LYS A 13 30.85 -10.53 -47.42
N GLU A 14 31.57 -10.35 -48.51
CA GLU A 14 31.15 -9.50 -49.63
C GLU A 14 30.04 -10.21 -50.42
N LYS A 15 28.82 -9.68 -50.33
CA LYS A 15 27.60 -10.28 -50.88
C LYS A 15 26.64 -9.17 -51.33
N ILE A 16 25.57 -9.56 -52.01
CA ILE A 16 24.42 -8.66 -52.16
C ILE A 16 23.85 -8.42 -50.76
N THR A 17 23.81 -7.14 -50.39
CA THR A 17 23.40 -6.65 -49.08
C THR A 17 22.22 -5.70 -49.22
N TYR A 18 21.51 -5.54 -48.12
CA TYR A 18 20.35 -4.68 -47.98
C TYR A 18 20.52 -3.84 -46.71
N PRO A 19 20.24 -2.52 -46.78
CA PRO A 19 20.40 -1.64 -45.65
C PRO A 19 19.23 -1.77 -44.66
N CYS A 20 19.55 -1.90 -43.38
CA CYS A 20 18.61 -1.59 -42.31
C CYS A 20 18.70 -0.09 -41.98
N LYS A 21 17.68 0.69 -42.35
CA LYS A 21 17.66 2.16 -42.12
C LYS A 21 17.66 2.53 -40.64
N GLY A 22 17.06 1.71 -39.78
CA GLY A 22 17.02 1.96 -38.33
C GLY A 22 18.36 1.77 -37.65
N CYS A 23 19.12 0.72 -38.05
CA CYS A 23 20.42 0.42 -37.45
C CYS A 23 21.60 0.98 -38.25
N LEU A 24 21.34 1.60 -39.41
CA LEU A 24 22.34 2.15 -40.33
C LEU A 24 23.44 1.13 -40.69
N LYS A 25 23.05 -0.13 -40.92
CA LYS A 25 23.95 -1.26 -41.18
C LYS A 25 23.49 -2.06 -42.41
N GLU A 26 24.46 -2.63 -43.12
CA GLU A 26 24.25 -3.47 -44.31
C GLU A 26 24.23 -4.96 -43.95
N PHE A 27 23.23 -5.70 -44.41
CA PHE A 27 23.08 -7.13 -44.11
C PHE A 27 22.83 -7.94 -45.38
N CYS A 28 23.39 -9.15 -45.49
CA CYS A 28 22.89 -10.08 -46.48
C CYS A 28 21.49 -10.57 -46.07
N LEU A 29 20.68 -11.02 -47.04
CA LEU A 29 19.26 -11.35 -46.83
C LEU A 29 18.99 -12.18 -45.56
N ILE A 30 19.75 -13.27 -45.35
CA ILE A 30 19.61 -14.15 -44.18
C ILE A 30 19.80 -13.37 -42.87
N HIS A 31 20.89 -12.63 -42.73
CA HIS A 31 21.19 -11.87 -41.52
C HIS A 31 20.27 -10.66 -41.34
N LEU A 32 19.67 -10.13 -42.41
CA LEU A 32 18.64 -9.10 -42.30
C LEU A 32 17.36 -9.69 -41.69
N THR A 33 16.93 -10.86 -42.16
CA THR A 33 15.76 -11.56 -41.60
C THR A 33 15.98 -11.94 -40.14
N GLU A 34 17.13 -12.51 -39.78
CA GLU A 34 17.48 -12.80 -38.39
C GLU A 34 17.50 -11.52 -37.54
N HIS A 35 18.06 -10.42 -38.06
CA HIS A 35 18.08 -9.14 -37.35
C HIS A 35 16.67 -8.62 -37.07
N GLN A 36 15.76 -8.72 -38.04
CA GLN A 36 14.36 -8.33 -37.87
C GLN A 36 13.62 -9.22 -36.87
N GLN A 37 13.89 -10.53 -36.89
CA GLN A 37 13.34 -11.47 -35.91
C GLN A 37 13.79 -11.12 -34.49
N ASN A 38 15.09 -10.91 -34.28
CA ASN A 38 15.62 -10.51 -32.99
C ASN A 38 14.99 -9.19 -32.48
N LEU A 39 14.85 -8.18 -33.36
CA LEU A 39 14.20 -6.91 -32.99
C LEU A 39 12.73 -7.11 -32.58
N ASN A 40 12.00 -7.99 -33.27
CA ASN A 40 10.61 -8.31 -32.90
C ASN A 40 10.54 -9.03 -31.55
N GLU A 41 11.47 -9.94 -31.28
CA GLU A 41 11.55 -10.64 -30.00
C GLU A 41 11.84 -9.66 -28.85
N GLU A 42 12.82 -8.76 -29.02
CA GLU A 42 13.13 -7.71 -28.06
C GLU A 42 11.92 -6.79 -27.81
N LEU A 43 11.23 -6.37 -28.87
CA LEU A 43 10.04 -5.55 -28.77
C LEU A 43 8.90 -6.26 -28.02
N ASN A 44 8.65 -7.54 -28.33
CA ASN A 44 7.65 -8.34 -27.64
C ASN A 44 7.95 -8.47 -26.14
N HIS A 45 9.23 -8.64 -25.78
CA HIS A 45 9.65 -8.67 -24.38
C HIS A 45 9.37 -7.33 -23.68
N ILE A 46 9.66 -6.20 -24.33
CA ILE A 46 9.35 -4.87 -23.78
C ILE A 46 7.84 -4.69 -23.58
N ILE A 47 7.02 -5.08 -24.56
CA ILE A 47 5.55 -4.99 -24.48
C ILE A 47 5.03 -5.84 -23.31
N ASN A 48 5.49 -7.09 -23.20
CA ASN A 48 5.08 -7.97 -22.11
C ASN A 48 5.45 -7.39 -20.73
N ASN A 49 6.67 -6.84 -20.59
CA ASN A 49 7.09 -6.21 -19.34
C ASN A 49 6.25 -4.97 -19.01
N TYR A 50 5.90 -4.17 -20.02
CA TYR A 50 5.01 -3.03 -19.83
C TYR A 50 3.61 -3.46 -19.35
N ASP A 51 3.04 -4.50 -19.96
CA ASP A 51 1.72 -5.01 -19.57
C ASP A 51 1.72 -5.58 -18.15
N GLN A 52 2.76 -6.35 -17.79
CA GLN A 52 2.96 -6.86 -16.43
C GLN A 52 3.08 -5.71 -15.42
N PHE A 53 3.89 -4.69 -15.71
CA PHE A 53 4.06 -3.55 -14.82
C PHE A 53 2.75 -2.77 -14.63
N LYS A 54 1.99 -2.56 -15.71
CA LYS A 54 0.67 -1.92 -15.66
C LYS A 54 -0.32 -2.74 -14.84
N GLN A 55 -0.29 -4.06 -14.95
CA GLN A 55 -1.10 -4.94 -14.13
C GLN A 55 -0.75 -4.81 -12.65
N THR A 56 0.54 -4.85 -12.29
CA THR A 56 1.00 -4.67 -10.90
C THR A 56 0.54 -3.34 -10.31
N ILE A 57 0.61 -2.25 -11.06
CA ILE A 57 0.11 -0.94 -10.61
C ILE A 57 -1.40 -0.99 -10.35
N ASN A 58 -2.17 -1.61 -11.24
CA ASN A 58 -3.62 -1.71 -11.08
C ASN A 58 -4.01 -2.56 -9.87
N GLU A 59 -3.31 -3.68 -9.64
CA GLU A 59 -3.51 -4.54 -8.46
C GLU A 59 -3.22 -3.79 -7.16
N GLN A 60 -2.11 -3.04 -7.09
CA GLN A 60 -1.78 -2.20 -5.94
C GLN A 60 -2.82 -1.09 -5.72
N LYS A 61 -3.36 -0.51 -6.79
CA LYS A 61 -4.41 0.52 -6.70
C LYS A 61 -5.72 -0.07 -6.16
N GLN A 62 -6.09 -1.28 -6.57
CA GLN A 62 -7.30 -1.96 -6.09
C GLN A 62 -7.16 -2.38 -4.62
N ASN A 63 -6.00 -2.89 -4.21
CA ASN A 63 -5.74 -3.39 -2.86
C ASN A 63 -5.18 -2.31 -1.91
N SER A 64 -5.54 -1.04 -2.11
CA SER A 64 -5.02 0.08 -1.31
C SER A 64 -5.33 -0.03 0.19
N GLN A 65 -6.37 -0.79 0.56
CA GLN A 65 -6.74 -1.06 1.95
C GLN A 65 -5.85 -2.12 2.63
N ASP A 66 -5.20 -3.00 1.85
CA ASP A 66 -4.30 -4.05 2.37
C ASP A 66 -2.87 -3.51 2.59
N HIS A 67 -2.67 -2.22 2.42
CA HIS A 67 -1.38 -1.60 2.66
C HIS A 67 -1.04 -1.66 4.15
N LEU A 68 0.15 -2.15 4.51
CA LEU A 68 0.61 -2.32 5.90
C LEU A 68 0.45 -1.05 6.76
N LEU A 69 0.63 0.13 6.17
CA LEU A 69 0.42 1.41 6.87
C LEU A 69 -1.05 1.67 7.21
N ILE A 70 -2.01 1.25 6.36
CA ILE A 70 -3.44 1.35 6.65
C ILE A 70 -3.79 0.40 7.79
N GLU A 71 -3.26 -0.83 7.81
CA GLU A 71 -3.45 -1.72 8.96
C GLU A 71 -2.91 -1.11 10.26
N GLN A 72 -1.74 -0.47 10.22
CA GLN A 72 -1.16 0.20 11.39
C GLN A 72 -2.04 1.36 11.87
N ILE A 73 -2.59 2.16 10.95
CA ILE A 73 -3.55 3.23 11.26
C ILE A 73 -4.78 2.64 11.93
N ASN A 74 -5.37 1.58 11.38
CA ASN A 74 -6.56 0.92 11.94
C ASN A 74 -6.32 0.36 13.35
N ARG A 75 -5.14 -0.24 13.58
CA ARG A 75 -4.74 -0.72 14.92
C ARG A 75 -4.61 0.44 15.90
N TRP A 76 -3.94 1.51 15.49
CA TRP A 76 -3.76 2.70 16.34
C TRP A 76 -5.10 3.37 16.67
N GLU A 77 -6.01 3.47 15.70
CA GLU A 77 -7.37 3.98 15.90
C GLU A 77 -8.14 3.13 16.91
N THR A 78 -8.15 1.81 16.72
CA THR A 78 -8.85 0.87 17.61
C THR A 78 -8.32 0.96 19.05
N SER A 79 -7.00 0.86 19.23
CA SER A 79 -6.38 0.95 20.56
C SER A 79 -6.61 2.31 21.24
N SER A 80 -6.66 3.39 20.46
CA SER A 80 -6.93 4.73 20.99
C SER A 80 -8.37 4.86 21.48
N ILE A 81 -9.35 4.33 20.73
CA ILE A 81 -10.76 4.29 21.13
C ILE A 81 -10.93 3.49 22.43
N GLU A 82 -10.34 2.30 22.50
CA GLU A 82 -10.39 1.45 23.70
C GLU A 82 -9.82 2.17 24.93
N LEU A 83 -8.66 2.82 24.78
CA LEU A 83 -8.05 3.58 25.87
C LEU A 83 -8.94 4.72 26.36
N ILE A 84 -9.52 5.50 25.44
CA ILE A 84 -10.42 6.61 25.79
C ILE A 84 -11.67 6.07 26.52
N GLN A 85 -12.25 4.97 26.02
CA GLN A 85 -13.41 4.34 26.63
C GLN A 85 -13.10 3.83 28.04
N GLN A 86 -11.97 3.15 28.23
CA GLN A 86 -11.53 2.68 29.54
C GLN A 86 -11.36 3.84 30.52
N LYS A 87 -10.66 4.91 30.11
CA LYS A 87 -10.49 6.09 30.98
C LYS A 87 -11.80 6.78 31.31
N ALA A 88 -12.73 6.86 30.36
CA ALA A 88 -14.07 7.39 30.63
C ALA A 88 -14.85 6.51 31.62
N GLN A 89 -14.73 5.18 31.53
CA GLN A 89 -15.34 4.25 32.48
C GLN A 89 -14.72 4.39 33.88
N ASP A 90 -13.40 4.47 33.98
CA ASP A 90 -12.70 4.68 35.25
C ASP A 90 -13.17 5.98 35.93
N CYS A 91 -13.22 7.09 35.19
CA CYS A 91 -13.71 8.37 35.72
C CYS A 91 -15.16 8.28 36.20
N ARG A 92 -16.05 7.64 35.44
CA ARG A 92 -17.45 7.45 35.85
C ARG A 92 -17.54 6.63 37.14
N LYS A 93 -16.77 5.54 37.24
CA LYS A 93 -16.75 4.69 38.42
C LYS A 93 -16.28 5.46 39.65
N SER A 94 -15.17 6.19 39.55
CA SER A 94 -14.66 7.01 40.66
C SER A 94 -15.67 8.07 41.12
N LEU A 95 -16.38 8.72 40.18
CA LEU A 95 -17.41 9.70 40.52
C LEU A 95 -18.59 9.07 41.26
N ILE A 96 -19.06 7.90 40.79
CA ILE A 96 -20.16 7.17 41.45
C ILE A 96 -19.76 6.77 42.87
N GLU A 97 -18.56 6.20 43.04
CA GLU A 97 -18.05 5.80 44.35
C GLU A 97 -17.95 7.00 45.31
N TYR A 98 -17.46 8.15 44.82
CA TYR A 98 -17.38 9.37 45.60
C TYR A 98 -18.77 9.86 46.02
N SER A 99 -19.72 9.93 45.07
CA SER A 99 -21.09 10.36 45.35
C SER A 99 -21.79 9.44 46.35
N GLN A 100 -21.62 8.13 46.23
CA GLN A 100 -22.20 7.16 47.17
C GLN A 100 -21.64 7.35 48.58
N ARG A 101 -20.31 7.51 48.73
CA ARG A 101 -19.69 7.80 50.03
C ARG A 101 -20.24 9.08 50.64
N PHE A 102 -20.32 10.13 49.83
CA PHE A 102 -20.83 11.43 50.29
C PHE A 102 -22.30 11.35 50.74
N ILE A 103 -23.17 10.64 50.00
CA ILE A 103 -24.57 10.43 50.39
C ILE A 103 -24.65 9.65 51.71
N ASN A 104 -23.90 8.56 51.84
CA ASN A 104 -23.88 7.76 53.07
C ASN A 104 -23.43 8.60 54.28
N GLU A 105 -22.43 9.48 54.11
CA GLU A 105 -21.99 10.40 55.17
C GLU A 105 -23.10 11.40 55.57
N ILE A 106 -23.87 11.91 54.61
CA ILE A 106 -25.02 12.78 54.88
C ILE A 106 -26.09 12.01 55.65
N GLU A 107 -26.44 10.80 55.21
CA GLU A 107 -27.44 9.95 55.87
C GLU A 107 -27.05 9.64 57.32
N MET A 108 -25.79 9.29 57.57
CA MET A 108 -25.28 9.06 58.91
C MET A 108 -25.42 10.29 59.82
N LYS A 109 -25.04 11.47 59.32
CA LYS A 109 -25.16 12.73 60.09
C LYS A 109 -26.62 13.08 60.36
N PHE A 110 -27.50 12.87 59.38
CA PHE A 110 -28.92 13.13 59.53
C PHE A 110 -29.56 12.22 60.59
N ASN A 111 -29.21 10.93 60.59
CA ASN A 111 -29.71 9.97 61.58
C ASN A 111 -29.22 10.32 63.00
N ASP A 112 -27.95 10.67 63.16
CA ASP A 112 -27.39 11.11 64.46
C ASP A 112 -28.12 12.36 65.01
N LEU A 113 -28.39 13.35 64.16
CA LEU A 113 -29.17 14.53 64.53
C LEU A 113 -30.61 14.16 64.92
N SER A 114 -31.24 13.22 64.20
CA SER A 114 -32.60 12.80 64.47
C SER A 114 -32.72 12.09 65.84
N GLU A 115 -31.77 11.21 66.17
CA GLU A 115 -31.70 10.53 67.46
C GLU A 115 -31.46 11.52 68.63
N LYS A 116 -30.58 12.51 68.43
CA LYS A 116 -30.34 13.59 69.40
C LYS A 116 -31.59 14.44 69.67
N ASN A 117 -32.42 14.68 68.66
CA ASN A 117 -33.66 15.44 68.83
C ASN A 117 -34.73 14.63 69.57
N LYS A 118 -34.79 13.31 69.39
CA LYS A 118 -35.74 12.44 70.12
C LYS A 118 -35.41 12.28 71.60
N THR A 119 -34.13 12.37 71.97
CA THR A 119 -33.66 12.24 73.36
C THR A 119 -33.75 13.53 74.17
N ASN A 120 -33.88 14.67 73.51
CA ASN A 120 -34.04 15.99 74.12
C ASN A 120 -35.50 16.49 74.20
N SER A 121 -36.47 15.64 73.82
CA SER A 121 -37.91 15.94 73.84
C SER A 121 -38.65 15.01 74.79
#